data_AF-A0A6B2DZS1-F1
#
_entry.id   AF-A0A6B2DZS1-F1
#
_cell.length_a   1.000
_cell.length_b   1.000
_cell.length_c   1.000
_cell.angle_alpha   90.00
_cell.angle_beta   90.00
_cell.angle_gamma   90.00
#
_symmetry.space_group_name_H-M   'P 1'
#
loop_
_entity.id
_entity.type
_entity.pdbx_description
1 polymer ?
#
loop_
_entity_poly.entity_id
_entity_poly.type
_entity_poly.pdbx_seq_one_letter_code
_entity_poly.pdbx_strand_id
1 'polypeptide(L)'
;ATAAAARWRSEVDEIAPGRFAVLVRAVVVGARAAATGTFRARVRDAHGGWILLHAGRLVAGDDDGETVVTVGRASGAELLSVLFAAYGLTARERDVCREVLAGLSTVDIAERLAISAHTVQDHLKSVFGKTGVRSRGELTAKLLS
;
A
#
# COMPACT_ATOMS: atom_id res chain seq x y z
N ALA A 1 13.68 -8.77 22.48
CA ALA A 1 12.67 -8.11 21.63
C ALA A 1 12.48 -6.68 22.14
N THR A 2 12.39 -5.68 21.26
CA THR A 2 12.23 -4.27 21.66
C THR A 2 10.82 -4.00 22.22
N ALA A 3 10.66 -2.93 23.01
CA ALA A 3 9.35 -2.50 23.51
C ALA A 3 8.35 -2.24 22.37
N ALA A 4 8.82 -1.70 21.24
CA ALA A 4 8.02 -1.51 20.04
C ALA A 4 7.52 -2.84 19.43
N ALA A 5 8.37 -3.87 19.42
CA ALA A 5 7.98 -5.20 18.93
C ALA A 5 6.94 -5.88 19.84
N ALA A 6 7.04 -5.68 21.16
CA ALA A 6 6.03 -6.19 22.09
C ALA A 6 4.66 -5.52 21.89
N ARG A 7 4.64 -4.20 21.64
CA ARG A 7 3.41 -3.47 21.31
C ARG A 7 2.75 -4.00 20.04
N TRP A 8 3.52 -4.17 18.96
CA TRP A 8 2.98 -4.70 17.71
C TRP A 8 2.45 -6.13 17.84
N ARG A 9 3.11 -6.97 18.65
CA ARG A 9 2.61 -8.31 18.94
C ARG A 9 1.24 -8.25 19.62
N SER A 10 1.11 -7.46 20.67
CA SER A 10 -0.16 -7.30 21.39
C SER A 10 -1.29 -6.85 20.47
N GLU A 11 -1.03 -5.84 19.64
CA GLU A 11 -2.06 -5.27 18.75
C GLU A 11 -2.48 -6.24 17.63
N VAL A 12 -1.52 -6.96 17.03
CA VAL A 12 -1.82 -7.92 15.96
C VAL A 12 -2.51 -9.17 16.50
N ASP A 13 -2.15 -9.61 17.70
CA ASP A 13 -2.74 -10.78 18.36
C ASP A 13 -4.15 -10.50 18.91
N GLU A 14 -4.58 -9.23 18.98
CA GLU A 14 -5.94 -8.85 19.39
C GLU A 14 -7.01 -9.47 18.47
N ILE A 15 -6.72 -9.62 17.17
CA ILE A 15 -7.66 -10.29 16.25
C ILE A 15 -7.68 -11.80 16.51
N ALA A 16 -6.53 -12.41 16.75
CA ALA A 16 -6.40 -13.84 16.99
C ALA A 16 -5.05 -14.13 17.68
N PRO A 17 -5.02 -14.90 18.77
CA PRO A 17 -3.79 -15.27 19.45
C PRO A 17 -2.77 -15.93 18.51
N GLY A 18 -1.50 -15.47 18.56
CA GLY A 18 -0.40 -16.02 17.77
C GLY A 18 -0.35 -15.55 16.31
N ARG A 19 -1.28 -14.70 15.88
CA ARG A 19 -1.31 -14.14 14.53
C ARG A 19 -0.04 -13.37 14.19
N PHE A 20 0.53 -12.63 15.15
CA PHE A 20 1.80 -11.92 14.96
C PHE A 20 2.93 -12.87 14.57
N ALA A 21 3.06 -14.01 15.28
CA ALA A 21 4.11 -14.99 14.99
C ALA A 21 3.94 -15.62 13.60
N VAL A 22 2.70 -15.91 13.20
CA VAL A 22 2.39 -16.43 11.85
C VAL A 22 2.78 -15.41 10.78
N LEU A 23 2.42 -14.14 10.96
CA LEU A 23 2.72 -13.08 10.00
C LEU A 23 4.22 -12.80 9.89
N VAL A 24 4.93 -12.73 11.01
CA VAL A 24 6.40 -12.59 11.02
C VAL A 24 7.05 -13.74 10.28
N ARG A 25 6.63 -14.99 10.54
CA ARG A 25 7.14 -16.16 9.83
C ARG A 25 6.85 -16.07 8.33
N ALA A 26 5.63 -15.69 7.94
CA ALA A 26 5.24 -15.56 6.55
C ALA A 26 6.11 -14.54 5.80
N VAL A 27 6.36 -13.36 6.38
CA VAL A 27 7.20 -12.35 5.72
C VAL A 27 8.67 -12.75 5.67
N VAL A 28 9.20 -13.45 6.69
CA VAL A 28 10.58 -13.97 6.67
C VAL A 28 10.74 -15.03 5.59
N VAL A 29 9.84 -16.01 5.54
CA VAL A 29 9.85 -17.05 4.51
C VAL A 29 9.73 -16.42 3.12
N GLY A 30 8.82 -15.46 2.96
CA GLY A 30 8.66 -14.71 1.71
C GLY A 30 9.93 -13.97 1.28
N ALA A 31 10.60 -13.28 2.20
CA ALA A 31 11.83 -12.52 1.88
C ALA A 31 12.99 -13.43 1.49
N ARG A 32 13.09 -14.61 2.11
CA ARG A 32 14.09 -15.63 1.77
C ARG A 32 13.83 -16.31 0.43
N ALA A 33 12.55 -16.52 0.08
CA ALA A 33 12.17 -17.12 -1.19
C ALA A 33 12.21 -16.12 -2.37
N ALA A 34 12.04 -14.83 -2.11
CA ALA A 34 12.03 -13.79 -3.14
C ALA A 34 13.44 -13.55 -3.70
N ALA A 35 13.57 -13.50 -5.03
CA ALA A 35 14.82 -13.17 -5.71
C ALA A 35 15.38 -11.79 -5.29
N THR A 36 14.49 -10.85 -4.95
CA THR A 36 14.87 -9.52 -4.46
C THR A 36 15.37 -9.51 -3.01
N GLY A 37 15.26 -10.64 -2.29
CA GLY A 37 15.58 -10.74 -0.87
C GLY A 37 14.64 -9.94 0.05
N THR A 38 13.50 -9.46 -0.45
CA THR A 38 12.54 -8.63 0.30
C THR A 38 11.11 -9.11 0.10
N PHE A 39 10.28 -8.92 1.13
CA PHE A 39 8.86 -9.28 1.09
C PHE A 39 8.02 -8.34 1.95
N ARG A 40 6.82 -7.99 1.46
CA ARG A 40 5.89 -7.08 2.13
C ARG A 40 4.52 -7.73 2.29
N ALA A 41 3.97 -7.67 3.50
CA ALA A 41 2.61 -8.08 3.79
C ALA A 41 1.83 -6.94 4.45
N ARG A 42 0.56 -6.82 4.09
CA ARG A 42 -0.37 -5.85 4.68
C ARG A 42 -1.49 -6.62 5.38
N VAL A 43 -1.79 -6.23 6.62
CA VAL A 43 -2.83 -6.87 7.43
C VAL A 43 -3.69 -5.80 8.09
N ARG A 44 -4.97 -6.09 8.29
CA ARG A 44 -5.84 -5.26 9.14
C ARG A 44 -5.55 -5.56 10.61
N ASP A 45 -5.67 -4.54 11.46
CA ASP A 45 -5.74 -4.67 12.92
C ASP A 45 -7.20 -4.81 13.40
N ALA A 46 -7.41 -4.97 14.71
CA ALA A 46 -8.74 -5.15 15.31
C ALA A 46 -9.63 -3.90 15.19
N HIS A 47 -9.04 -2.74 14.92
CA HIS A 47 -9.71 -1.45 14.79
C HIS A 47 -9.91 -1.04 13.32
N GLY A 48 -9.62 -1.93 12.38
CA GLY A 48 -9.71 -1.65 10.94
C GLY A 48 -8.56 -0.82 10.36
N GLY A 49 -7.53 -0.48 11.15
CA GLY A 49 -6.29 0.09 10.64
C GLY A 49 -5.48 -0.91 9.82
N TRP A 50 -4.60 -0.43 8.95
CA TRP A 50 -3.67 -1.27 8.21
C TRP A 50 -2.27 -1.25 8.82
N ILE A 51 -1.68 -2.44 8.96
CA ILE A 51 -0.31 -2.67 9.39
C ILE A 51 0.48 -3.21 8.19
N LEU A 52 1.66 -2.65 7.97
CA LEU A 52 2.65 -3.14 7.01
C LEU A 52 3.75 -3.89 7.76
N LEU A 53 3.98 -5.13 7.34
CA LEU A 53 5.17 -5.89 7.68
C LEU A 53 6.09 -5.90 6.46
N HIS A 54 7.34 -5.55 6.66
CA HIS A 54 8.37 -5.61 5.62
C HIS A 54 9.55 -6.41 6.14
N ALA A 55 9.92 -7.45 5.40
CA ALA A 55 11.09 -8.26 5.67
C ALA A 55 12.13 -8.04 4.57
N GLY A 56 13.40 -7.97 4.97
CA GLY A 56 14.54 -7.92 4.06
C GLY A 56 15.69 -8.77 4.59
N ARG A 57 16.37 -9.48 3.70
CA ARG A 57 17.63 -10.16 4.02
C ARG A 57 18.70 -9.10 4.31
N LEU A 58 19.41 -9.27 5.43
CA LEU A 58 20.54 -8.43 5.76
C LEU A 58 21.76 -8.98 5.03
N VAL A 59 22.39 -8.17 4.19
CA VAL A 59 23.69 -8.51 3.60
C VAL A 59 24.77 -7.97 4.53
N ALA A 60 25.20 -8.77 5.50
CA ALA A 60 26.27 -8.41 6.42
C ALA A 60 27.19 -9.62 6.65
N GLY A 61 28.36 -9.62 6.00
CA GLY A 61 29.39 -10.66 6.17
C GLY A 61 28.99 -12.04 5.62
N ASP A 62 29.80 -13.06 5.96
CA ASP A 62 29.66 -14.47 5.52
C ASP A 62 28.39 -15.18 6.02
N ASP A 63 27.51 -14.49 6.76
CA ASP A 63 26.28 -15.07 7.33
C ASP A 63 25.05 -14.66 6.50
N ASP A 64 24.74 -15.43 5.45
CA ASP A 64 23.68 -15.18 4.46
C ASP A 64 22.24 -15.43 4.99
N GLY A 65 22.05 -15.42 6.31
CA GLY A 65 20.86 -15.94 6.99
C GLY A 65 19.98 -14.93 7.73
N GLU A 66 20.51 -13.76 8.08
CA GLU A 66 19.76 -12.80 8.91
C GLU A 66 18.66 -12.09 8.13
N THR A 67 17.48 -11.96 8.74
CA THR A 67 16.33 -11.27 8.15
C THR A 67 15.82 -10.24 9.15
N VAL A 68 15.78 -8.99 8.71
CA VAL A 68 15.20 -7.90 9.49
C VAL A 68 13.73 -7.77 9.12
N VAL A 69 12.88 -7.69 10.12
CA VAL A 69 11.45 -7.40 9.95
C VAL A 69 11.14 -6.05 10.57
N THR A 70 10.63 -5.12 9.77
CA THR A 70 10.04 -3.88 10.25
C THR A 70 8.52 -3.99 10.23
N VAL A 71 7.89 -3.47 11.29
CA VAL A 71 6.44 -3.41 11.43
C VAL A 71 6.05 -1.97 11.69
N GLY A 72 5.10 -1.47 10.91
CA GLY A 72 4.63 -0.10 10.97
C GLY A 72 3.17 0.02 10.58
N ARG A 73 2.56 1.18 10.84
CA ARG A 73 1.29 1.53 10.22
C ARG A 73 1.50 1.69 8.72
N ALA A 74 0.61 1.14 7.91
CA ALA A 74 0.64 1.38 6.48
C ALA A 74 0.23 2.84 6.23
N SER A 75 1.03 3.56 5.47
CA SER A 75 0.66 4.89 5.00
C SER A 75 -0.48 4.81 3.98
N GLY A 76 -1.28 5.87 3.87
CA GLY A 76 -2.30 5.96 2.82
C GLY A 76 -1.72 5.77 1.42
N ALA A 77 -0.50 6.28 1.17
CA ALA A 77 0.20 6.12 -0.10
C ALA A 77 0.50 4.64 -0.45
N GLU A 78 0.88 3.83 0.54
CA GLU A 78 1.15 2.41 0.33
C GLU A 78 -0.13 1.63 0.01
N LEU A 79 -1.23 1.95 0.68
CA LEU A 79 -2.53 1.34 0.41
C LEU A 79 -3.05 1.73 -0.97
N LEU A 80 -2.93 3.00 -1.36
CA LEU A 80 -3.31 3.48 -2.68
C LEU A 80 -2.54 2.77 -3.80
N SER A 81 -1.24 2.51 -3.62
CA SER A 81 -0.44 1.78 -4.61
C SER A 81 -1.00 0.39 -4.92
N VAL A 82 -1.57 -0.26 -3.90
CA VAL A 82 -2.13 -1.60 -3.99
C VAL A 82 -3.50 -1.56 -4.63
N LEU A 83 -4.34 -0.61 -4.21
CA LEU A 83 -5.65 -0.40 -4.82
C LEU A 83 -5.50 -0.10 -6.31
N PHE A 84 -4.55 0.76 -6.68
CA PHE A 84 -4.23 1.06 -8.06
C PHE A 84 -3.80 -0.17 -8.86
N ALA A 85 -3.00 -1.05 -8.25
CA ALA A 85 -2.62 -2.32 -8.87
C ALA A 85 -3.83 -3.27 -9.01
N ALA A 86 -4.66 -3.38 -7.97
CA ALA A 86 -5.85 -4.23 -7.96
C ALA A 86 -6.89 -3.81 -9.00
N TYR A 87 -7.04 -2.50 -9.26
CA TYR A 87 -7.89 -1.97 -10.32
C TYR A 87 -7.22 -1.91 -11.70
N GLY A 88 -5.96 -2.35 -11.83
CA GLY A 88 -5.26 -2.34 -13.12
C GLY A 88 -5.05 -0.93 -13.69
N LEU A 89 -4.82 0.05 -12.82
CA LEU A 89 -4.57 1.42 -13.26
C LEU A 89 -3.19 1.53 -13.92
N THR A 90 -3.11 2.21 -15.06
CA THR A 90 -1.85 2.54 -15.75
C THR A 90 -1.07 3.59 -14.95
N ALA A 91 0.22 3.77 -15.27
CA ALA A 91 1.03 4.80 -14.62
C ALA A 91 0.36 6.18 -14.68
N ARG A 92 -0.17 6.55 -15.86
CA ARG A 92 -0.77 7.87 -16.06
C ARG A 92 -2.10 8.04 -15.32
N GLU A 93 -2.92 6.99 -15.26
CA GLU A 93 -4.15 6.98 -14.47
C GLU A 93 -3.85 7.12 -12.97
N ARG A 94 -2.75 6.53 -12.48
CA ARG A 94 -2.31 6.68 -11.09
C ARG A 94 -1.89 8.11 -10.79
N ASP A 95 -1.18 8.77 -11.68
CA ASP A 95 -0.79 10.18 -11.52
C ASP A 95 -2.03 11.06 -11.38
N VAL A 96 -2.98 10.92 -12.31
CA VAL A 96 -4.26 11.65 -12.25
C VAL A 96 -5.02 11.35 -10.96
N CYS A 97 -5.10 10.08 -10.53
CA CYS A 97 -5.77 9.72 -9.29
C CYS A 97 -5.12 10.34 -8.05
N ARG A 98 -3.78 10.42 -7.99
CA ARG A 98 -3.08 11.05 -6.86
C ARG A 98 -3.46 12.52 -6.74
N GLU A 99 -3.48 13.24 -7.85
CA GLU A 99 -3.84 14.66 -7.85
C GLU A 99 -5.34 14.86 -7.54
N VAL A 100 -6.20 13.92 -7.95
CA VAL A 100 -7.62 13.91 -7.55
C VAL A 100 -7.78 13.78 -6.03
N LEU A 101 -7.05 12.83 -5.42
CA LEU A 101 -7.06 12.58 -3.98
C LEU A 101 -6.43 13.73 -3.18
N ALA A 102 -5.52 14.49 -3.80
CA ALA A 102 -5.00 15.74 -3.26
C ALA A 102 -5.99 16.91 -3.36
N GLY A 103 -7.16 16.71 -3.99
CA GLY A 103 -8.23 17.71 -4.07
C GLY A 103 -8.14 18.67 -5.27
N LEU A 104 -7.22 18.46 -6.21
CA LEU A 104 -6.93 19.43 -7.28
C LEU A 104 -7.99 19.46 -8.40
N SER A 105 -8.34 20.63 -8.91
CA SER A 105 -9.31 20.71 -10.02
C SER A 105 -8.75 20.08 -11.31
N THR A 106 -9.60 19.76 -12.28
CA THR A 106 -9.12 19.23 -13.58
C THR A 106 -8.14 20.20 -14.28
N VAL A 107 -8.31 21.50 -14.08
CA VAL A 107 -7.41 22.52 -14.62
C VAL A 107 -6.04 22.44 -13.93
N ASP A 108 -6.02 22.40 -12.60
CA ASP A 108 -4.76 22.29 -11.83
C ASP A 108 -4.01 20.98 -12.14
N ILE A 109 -4.76 19.88 -12.33
CA ILE A 109 -4.20 18.58 -12.72
C ILE A 109 -3.58 18.68 -14.12
N ALA A 110 -4.29 19.29 -15.06
CA ALA A 110 -3.82 19.48 -16.43
C ALA A 110 -2.50 20.26 -16.44
N GLU A 111 -2.42 21.35 -15.68
CA GLU A 111 -1.21 22.16 -15.53
C GLU A 111 -0.07 21.36 -14.89
N ARG A 112 -0.28 20.73 -13.73
CA ARG A 112 0.77 19.98 -13.01
C ARG A 112 1.31 18.80 -13.81
N LEU A 113 0.44 18.13 -14.55
CA LEU A 113 0.82 16.96 -15.33
C LEU A 113 1.23 17.33 -16.78
N ALA A 114 1.20 18.62 -17.15
CA ALA A 114 1.51 19.11 -18.49
C ALA A 114 0.72 18.39 -19.60
N ILE A 115 -0.60 18.25 -19.42
CA ILE A 115 -1.54 17.67 -20.39
C ILE A 115 -2.79 18.53 -20.52
N SER A 116 -3.62 18.30 -21.52
CA SER A 116 -4.88 19.05 -21.66
C SER A 116 -5.92 18.63 -20.61
N ALA A 117 -6.83 19.56 -20.26
CA ALA A 117 -7.99 19.25 -19.42
C ALA A 117 -8.86 18.12 -20.01
N HIS A 118 -8.94 18.05 -21.35
CA HIS A 118 -9.62 16.96 -22.05
C HIS A 118 -8.96 15.60 -21.78
N THR A 119 -7.63 15.54 -21.88
CA THR A 119 -6.85 14.33 -21.58
C THR A 119 -7.01 13.89 -20.12
N VAL A 120 -7.08 14.83 -19.17
CA VAL A 120 -7.41 14.50 -17.77
C VAL A 120 -8.79 13.85 -17.66
N GLN A 121 -9.80 14.40 -18.34
CA GLN A 121 -11.15 13.83 -18.34
C GLN A 121 -11.19 12.42 -18.94
N ASP A 122 -10.41 12.16 -20.00
CA ASP A 122 -10.32 10.83 -20.59
C ASP A 122 -9.67 9.81 -19.64
N HIS A 123 -8.60 10.20 -18.94
CA HIS A 123 -8.03 9.38 -17.88
C HIS A 123 -9.03 9.11 -16.76
N LEU A 124 -9.81 10.11 -16.34
CA LEU A 124 -10.83 9.93 -15.30
C LEU A 124 -11.95 8.98 -15.75
N LYS A 125 -12.42 9.08 -17.00
CA LYS A 125 -13.39 8.12 -17.55
C LYS A 125 -12.87 6.69 -17.52
N SER A 126 -11.61 6.47 -17.92
CA SER A 126 -10.97 5.16 -17.85
C SER A 126 -10.90 4.65 -16.41
N VAL A 127 -10.44 5.49 -15.47
CA VAL A 127 -10.38 5.15 -14.04
C VAL A 127 -11.76 4.79 -13.49
N PHE A 128 -12.79 5.56 -13.81
CA PHE A 128 -14.15 5.30 -13.38
C PHE A 128 -14.65 3.93 -13.88
N GLY A 129 -14.37 3.60 -15.14
CA GLY A 129 -14.64 2.28 -15.69
C GLY A 129 -13.93 1.15 -14.93
N LYS A 130 -12.63 1.32 -14.64
CA LYS A 130 -11.81 0.29 -13.94
C LYS A 130 -12.17 0.12 -12.47
N THR A 131 -12.60 1.20 -11.82
CA THR A 131 -12.94 1.20 -10.39
C THR A 131 -14.43 0.96 -10.15
N GLY A 132 -15.27 1.02 -11.18
CA GLY A 132 -16.72 0.83 -11.08
C GLY A 132 -17.44 1.95 -10.32
N VAL A 133 -16.90 3.18 -10.36
CA VAL A 133 -17.52 4.38 -9.78
C VAL A 133 -18.03 5.30 -10.88
N ARG A 134 -18.92 6.23 -10.55
CA ARG A 134 -19.58 7.12 -11.51
C ARG A 134 -19.22 8.59 -11.33
N SER A 135 -18.52 8.93 -10.25
CA SER A 135 -18.12 10.30 -9.98
C SER A 135 -16.76 10.39 -9.32
N ARG A 136 -16.19 11.58 -9.40
CA ARG A 136 -14.96 11.95 -8.70
C ARG A 136 -15.08 11.77 -7.17
N GLY A 137 -16.23 12.14 -6.60
CA GLY A 137 -16.49 11.97 -5.17
C GLY A 137 -16.58 10.50 -4.76
N GLU A 138 -17.28 9.68 -5.57
CA GLU A 138 -17.33 8.22 -5.36
C GLU A 138 -15.93 7.58 -5.47
N LEU A 139 -15.09 8.04 -6.40
CA LEU A 139 -13.70 7.59 -6.51
C LEU A 139 -12.91 7.89 -5.24
N THR A 140 -12.97 9.13 -4.74
CA THR A 140 -12.25 9.53 -3.52
C THR A 140 -12.74 8.73 -2.31
N ALA A 141 -14.05 8.59 -2.12
CA ALA A 141 -14.61 7.81 -1.04
C ALA A 141 -14.15 6.34 -1.09
N LYS A 142 -14.19 5.72 -2.27
CA LYS A 142 -13.81 4.31 -2.46
C LYS A 142 -12.33 4.04 -2.21
N LEU A 143 -11.46 5.00 -2.50
CA LEU A 143 -10.02 4.85 -2.31
C LEU A 143 -9.53 5.21 -0.90
N LEU A 144 -10.36 5.91 -0.10
CA LEU A 144 -10.02 6.37 1.24
C LEU A 144 -10.81 5.69 2.38
N SER A 145 -11.84 4.89 2.06
CA SER A 145 -12.57 4.03 3.01
C SER A 145 -11.82 2.76 3.35
#